data_AF-A0A3D3KRT9-F1
#
_entry.id   AF-A0A3D3KRT9-F1
#
_cell.length_a   1.000
_cell.length_b   1.000
_cell.length_c   1.000
_cell.angle_alpha   90.00
_cell.angle_beta   90.00
_cell.angle_gamma   90.00
#
_symmetry.space_group_name_H-M   'P 1'
#
loop_
_entity.id
_entity.type
_entity.pdbx_description
1 polymer ?
#
loop_
_entity_poly.entity_id
_entity_poly.type
_entity_poly.pdbx_seq_one_letter_code
_entity_poly.pdbx_strand_id
1 'polypeptide(L)'
;VSVTVPHSYVPKVGTLRLKACQDGVCKEDNVELRPGSVSVDQGCGPDGVCSATASPDGTLIGMLFLDSLTEAPMALTATGTSPDGSALPVRTLDFRPRGAYPYGEQCAKFVTASVILDAAGLRQTTG
;
A
#
# COMPACT_ATOMS: atom_id res chain seq x y z
N VAL A 1 -0.26 1.87 -7.28
CA VAL A 1 0.33 2.28 -5.98
C VAL A 1 -0.56 1.76 -4.87
N SER A 2 -0.02 0.97 -3.95
CA SER A 2 -0.75 0.50 -2.77
C SER A 2 -0.46 1.41 -1.58
N VAL A 3 -1.46 1.53 -0.70
CA VAL A 3 -1.35 2.19 0.60
C VAL A 3 -1.84 1.23 1.67
N THR A 4 -1.08 1.14 2.76
CA THR A 4 -1.49 0.44 3.97
C THR A 4 -1.75 1.46 5.08
N VAL A 5 -2.92 1.39 5.68
CA VAL A 5 -3.26 2.11 6.92
C VAL A 5 -3.10 1.12 8.07
N PRO A 6 -2.15 1.33 8.99
CA PRO A 6 -1.93 0.41 10.09
C PRO A 6 -3.11 0.44 11.06
N HIS A 7 -3.35 -0.68 11.75
CA HIS A 7 -4.47 -0.84 12.69
C HIS A 7 -4.59 0.34 13.68
N SER A 8 -3.49 0.85 14.21
CA SER A 8 -3.49 2.00 15.13
C SER A 8 -4.04 3.30 14.55
N TYR A 9 -4.05 3.44 13.22
CA TYR A 9 -4.53 4.62 12.51
C TYR A 9 -5.86 4.41 11.78
N VAL A 10 -6.29 3.15 11.58
CA VAL A 10 -7.57 2.81 10.95
C VAL A 10 -8.76 3.58 11.54
N PRO A 11 -8.95 3.70 12.87
CA PRO A 11 -10.09 4.43 13.44
C PRO A 11 -10.13 5.93 13.10
N LYS A 12 -9.03 6.49 12.56
CA LYS A 12 -8.94 7.89 12.15
C LYS A 12 -9.27 8.11 10.69
N VAL A 13 -9.39 7.06 9.88
CA VAL A 13 -9.59 7.18 8.43
C VAL A 13 -11.02 6.77 8.07
N GLY A 14 -11.79 7.73 7.55
CA GLY A 14 -13.11 7.51 6.97
C GLY A 14 -13.01 7.29 5.45
N THR A 15 -12.49 8.29 4.73
CA THR A 15 -12.21 8.19 3.29
C THR A 15 -10.76 8.50 2.98
N LEU A 16 -10.24 7.92 1.91
CA LEU A 16 -8.88 8.17 1.44
C LEU A 16 -8.86 8.39 -0.06
N ARG A 17 -8.15 9.43 -0.48
CA ARG A 17 -7.92 9.80 -1.87
C ARG A 17 -6.43 9.95 -2.09
N LEU A 18 -5.94 9.30 -3.13
CA LEU A 18 -4.53 9.33 -3.52
C LEU A 18 -4.38 10.05 -4.85
N LYS A 19 -3.36 10.89 -4.93
CA LYS A 19 -2.85 11.47 -6.18
C LYS A 19 -1.41 11.06 -6.38
N ALA A 20 -1.11 10.35 -7.45
CA ALA A 20 0.25 9.98 -7.82
C ALA A 20 0.62 10.68 -9.13
N CYS A 21 1.78 11.32 -9.14
CA CYS A 21 2.34 11.99 -10.32
C CYS A 21 3.71 11.40 -10.64
N GLN A 22 3.87 10.87 -11.85
CA GLN A 22 5.13 10.33 -12.37
C GLN A 22 5.32 10.82 -13.80
N ASP A 23 6.53 11.31 -14.11
CA ASP A 23 6.91 11.78 -15.45
C ASP A 23 5.93 12.83 -16.04
N GLY A 24 5.39 13.71 -15.18
CA GLY A 24 4.45 14.75 -15.57
C GLY A 24 2.99 14.30 -15.74
N VAL A 25 2.71 12.98 -15.64
CA VAL A 25 1.35 12.43 -15.68
C VAL A 25 0.88 12.18 -14.26
N CYS A 26 -0.29 12.74 -13.91
CA CYS A 26 -0.92 12.52 -12.62
C CYS A 26 -2.19 11.69 -12.77
N LYS A 27 -2.37 10.73 -11.87
CA LYS A 27 -3.64 10.03 -11.66
C LYS A 27 -4.09 10.21 -10.22
N GLU A 28 -5.39 10.39 -10.05
CA GLU A 28 -5.98 10.68 -8.76
C GLU A 28 -7.34 10.02 -8.65
N ASP A 29 -7.58 9.33 -7.54
CA ASP A 29 -8.87 8.69 -7.26
C ASP A 29 -9.07 8.46 -5.75
N ASN A 30 -10.34 8.29 -5.36
CA ASN A 30 -10.67 7.70 -4.08
C ASN A 30 -10.24 6.24 -4.09
N VAL A 31 -9.54 5.80 -3.05
CA VAL A 31 -9.15 4.40 -2.92
C VAL A 31 -10.13 3.69 -2.00
N GLU A 32 -10.65 2.56 -2.46
CA GLU A 32 -11.42 1.67 -1.61
C GLU A 32 -10.47 0.99 -0.62
N LEU A 33 -10.75 1.16 0.68
CA LEU A 33 -9.99 0.55 1.75
C LEU A 33 -10.61 -0.80 2.12
N ARG A 34 -9.84 -1.87 1.98
CA ARG A 34 -10.26 -3.25 2.29
C ARG A 34 -9.45 -3.80 3.47
N PRO A 35 -10.03 -4.67 4.32
CA PRO A 35 -9.29 -5.31 5.39
C PRO A 35 -8.04 -6.05 4.87
N GLY A 36 -6.91 -5.81 5.53
CA GLY A 36 -5.69 -6.57 5.32
C GLY A 36 -5.67 -7.88 6.10
N SER A 37 -4.65 -8.69 5.82
CA SER A 37 -4.45 -9.98 6.47
C SER A 37 -2.97 -10.34 6.52
N VAL A 38 -2.60 -11.11 7.53
CA VAL A 38 -1.29 -11.77 7.64
C VAL A 38 -1.45 -13.27 7.47
N SER A 39 -0.43 -13.90 6.89
CA SER A 39 -0.32 -15.35 6.84
C SER A 39 0.19 -15.87 8.19
N VAL A 40 -0.58 -16.74 8.81
CA VAL A 40 -0.24 -17.41 10.07
C VAL A 40 0.14 -18.85 9.75
N ASP A 41 1.42 -19.18 9.96
CA ASP A 41 1.95 -20.54 9.81
C ASP A 41 1.24 -21.49 10.78
N GLN A 42 0.77 -22.63 10.25
CA GLN A 42 0.14 -23.71 11.02
C GLN A 42 1.10 -24.87 11.26
N GLY A 43 2.36 -24.73 10.85
CA GLY A 43 3.36 -25.77 10.91
C GLY A 43 3.18 -26.80 9.79
N CYS A 44 3.99 -27.86 9.88
CA CYS A 44 4.01 -28.94 8.92
C CYS A 44 3.52 -30.25 9.54
N GLY A 45 2.70 -30.98 8.80
CA GLY A 45 2.24 -32.31 9.19
C GLY A 45 3.34 -33.37 9.11
N PRO A 46 3.09 -34.58 9.65
CA PRO A 46 4.03 -35.70 9.58
C PRO A 46 4.34 -36.17 8.15
N ASP A 47 3.48 -35.84 7.19
CA ASP A 47 3.64 -36.09 5.75
C ASP A 47 4.51 -35.03 5.05
N GLY A 48 5.00 -34.03 5.79
CA GLY A 48 5.83 -32.95 5.27
C GLY A 48 5.05 -31.83 4.59
N VAL A 49 3.71 -31.85 4.64
CA VAL A 49 2.88 -30.77 4.09
C VAL A 49 2.78 -29.64 5.12
N CYS A 50 3.24 -28.46 4.73
CA CYS A 50 3.13 -27.24 5.53
C CYS A 50 1.88 -26.46 5.16
N SER A 51 1.20 -25.89 6.14
CA SER A 51 -0.02 -25.11 5.93
C SER A 51 0.09 -23.73 6.57
N ALA A 52 -0.60 -22.76 5.98
CA ALA A 52 -0.73 -21.41 6.52
C ALA A 52 -2.16 -20.92 6.30
N THR A 53 -2.66 -20.11 7.22
CA THR A 53 -4.01 -19.51 7.13
C THR A 53 -3.91 -17.99 7.12
N ALA A 54 -4.69 -17.34 6.27
CA ALA A 54 -4.82 -15.88 6.28
C ALA A 54 -5.71 -15.44 7.46
N SER A 55 -5.19 -14.56 8.31
CA SER A 55 -5.91 -13.99 9.44
C SER A 55 -5.95 -12.47 9.33
N PRO A 56 -7.08 -11.79 9.61
CA PRO A 56 -7.14 -10.34 9.65
C PRO A 56 -6.10 -9.75 10.61
N ASP A 57 -5.38 -8.73 10.16
CA ASP A 57 -4.33 -8.05 10.95
C ASP A 57 -4.76 -6.66 11.46
N GLY A 58 -6.00 -6.28 11.18
CA GLY A 58 -6.57 -4.98 11.54
C GLY A 58 -6.09 -3.82 10.67
N THR A 59 -5.25 -4.06 9.68
CA THR A 59 -4.87 -3.02 8.70
C THR A 59 -5.98 -2.82 7.67
N LEU A 60 -5.94 -1.66 7.01
CA LEU A 60 -6.68 -1.44 5.78
C LEU A 60 -5.70 -1.23 4.63
N ILE A 61 -6.02 -1.80 3.47
CA ILE A 61 -5.22 -1.71 2.26
C ILE A 61 -6.07 -1.07 1.16
N GLY A 62 -5.50 -0.08 0.48
CA GLY A 62 -6.10 0.55 -0.70
C GLY A 62 -5.15 0.53 -1.88
N MET A 63 -5.69 0.68 -3.09
CA MET A 63 -4.89 0.70 -4.32
C MET A 63 -5.37 1.78 -5.28
N LEU A 64 -4.43 2.63 -5.69
CA LEU A 64 -4.59 3.50 -6.85
C LEU A 64 -3.99 2.81 -8.07
N PHE A 65 -4.83 2.45 -9.04
CA PHE A 65 -4.40 1.82 -10.28
C PHE A 65 -3.84 2.86 -11.24
N LEU A 66 -2.55 2.77 -11.58
CA LEU A 66 -1.92 3.62 -12.59
C LEU A 66 -1.91 2.92 -13.94
N ASP A 67 -1.94 3.69 -15.03
CA ASP A 67 -1.90 3.13 -16.38
C ASP A 67 -0.49 2.61 -16.72
N SER A 68 0.53 3.27 -16.17
CA SER A 68 1.92 2.81 -16.19
C SER A 68 2.58 3.10 -14.84
N LEU A 69 3.59 2.30 -14.51
CA LEU A 69 4.42 2.47 -13.33
C LEU A 69 5.87 2.16 -13.70
N THR A 70 6.77 3.13 -13.50
CA THR A 70 8.21 2.99 -13.77
C THR A 70 9.01 3.21 -12.48
N GLU A 71 10.33 3.04 -12.54
CA GLU A 71 11.25 3.35 -11.43
C GLU A 71 11.66 4.84 -11.37
N ALA A 72 11.08 5.68 -12.23
CA ALA A 72 11.29 7.12 -12.17
C ALA A 72 10.71 7.71 -10.88
N PRO A 73 11.25 8.83 -10.36
CA PRO A 73 10.68 9.52 -9.21
C PRO A 73 9.18 9.79 -9.37
N MET A 74 8.45 9.64 -8.26
CA MET A 74 7.02 9.84 -8.18
C MET A 74 6.70 10.69 -6.95
N ALA A 75 5.81 11.66 -7.13
CA ALA A 75 5.18 12.39 -6.04
C ALA A 75 3.84 11.74 -5.70
N LEU A 76 3.61 11.42 -4.43
CA LEU A 76 2.35 10.87 -3.94
C LEU A 76 1.77 11.80 -2.89
N THR A 77 0.52 12.21 -3.08
CA THR A 77 -0.26 12.97 -2.11
C THR A 77 -1.42 12.13 -1.61
N ALA A 78 -1.58 12.06 -0.30
CA ALA A 78 -2.74 11.49 0.37
C ALA A 78 -3.58 12.60 0.99
N THR A 79 -4.89 12.53 0.73
CA THR A 79 -5.93 13.38 1.33
C THR A 79 -7.07 12.49 1.78
N GLY A 80 -7.92 12.95 2.69
CA GLY A 80 -9.01 12.14 3.16
C GLY A 80 -9.85 12.83 4.22
N THR A 81 -10.80 12.08 4.75
CA THR A 81 -11.65 12.52 5.86
C THR A 81 -11.60 11.50 6.98
N SER A 82 -11.83 11.96 8.19
CA SER A 82 -12.07 11.11 9.36
C SER A 82 -13.50 10.56 9.35
N PRO A 83 -13.83 9.51 10.13
CA PRO A 83 -15.21 9.01 10.26
C PRO A 83 -16.23 10.07 10.70
N ASP A 84 -15.80 11.13 11.38
CA ASP A 84 -16.65 12.28 11.76
C ASP A 84 -16.82 13.33 10.64
N GLY A 85 -16.20 13.13 9.48
CA GLY A 85 -16.24 14.04 8.33
C GLY A 85 -15.19 15.15 8.34
N SER A 86 -14.38 15.29 9.39
CA SER A 86 -13.28 16.27 9.41
C SER A 86 -12.18 15.91 8.41
N ALA A 87 -11.53 16.93 7.83
CA ALA A 87 -10.44 16.71 6.88
C ALA A 87 -9.19 16.15 7.59
N LEU A 88 -8.60 15.10 7.03
CA LEU A 88 -7.29 14.63 7.45
C LEU A 88 -6.19 15.58 6.97
N PRO A 89 -5.06 15.67 7.68
CA PRO A 89 -3.90 16.42 7.19
C PRO A 89 -3.46 15.90 5.82
N VAL A 90 -3.21 16.82 4.89
CA VAL A 90 -2.63 16.48 3.59
C VAL A 90 -1.20 15.99 3.81
N ARG A 91 -0.87 14.81 3.28
CA ARG A 91 0.47 14.22 3.37
C ARG A 91 1.02 14.04 1.96
N THR A 92 2.29 14.40 1.78
CA THR A 92 2.99 14.21 0.51
C THR A 92 4.28 13.44 0.74
N LEU A 93 4.64 12.60 -0.22
CA LEU A 93 5.89 11.84 -0.25
C LEU A 93 6.44 11.82 -1.68
N ASP A 94 7.69 12.24 -1.85
CA ASP A 94 8.45 11.98 -3.06
C ASP A 94 9.31 10.73 -2.86
N PHE A 95 9.17 9.75 -3.76
CA PHE A 95 9.92 8.50 -3.68
C PHE A 95 10.14 7.87 -5.05
N ARG A 96 10.99 6.83 -5.11
CA ARG A 96 11.17 6.02 -6.32
C ARG A 96 10.51 4.66 -6.13
N PRO A 97 9.57 4.26 -7.01
CA PRO A 97 9.10 2.88 -7.08
C PRO A 97 10.27 1.90 -7.27
N ARG A 98 10.11 0.67 -6.78
CA ARG A 98 11.18 -0.32 -6.75
C ARG A 98 10.94 -1.41 -7.78
N GLY A 99 11.91 -1.61 -8.68
CA GLY A 99 12.00 -2.81 -9.50
C GLY A 99 12.64 -3.96 -8.74
N ALA A 100 12.01 -5.13 -8.75
CA ALA A 100 12.57 -6.36 -8.19
C ALA A 100 12.29 -7.57 -9.11
N TYR A 101 13.02 -8.66 -8.88
CA TYR A 101 12.88 -9.93 -9.60
C TYR A 101 12.38 -11.02 -8.64
N PRO A 102 11.12 -10.97 -8.17
CA PRO A 102 10.61 -11.91 -7.16
C PRO A 102 10.62 -13.38 -7.61
N TYR A 103 10.69 -13.61 -8.93
CA TYR A 103 10.71 -14.95 -9.53
C TYR A 103 12.08 -15.31 -10.17
N GLY A 104 13.13 -14.51 -9.91
CA GLY A 104 14.48 -14.68 -10.46
C GLY A 104 14.83 -13.70 -11.58
N GLU A 105 16.12 -13.42 -11.76
CA GLU A 105 16.63 -12.42 -12.73
C GLU A 105 16.37 -12.81 -14.20
N GLN A 106 16.21 -14.11 -14.45
CA GLN A 106 15.80 -14.62 -15.76
C GLN A 106 14.33 -14.32 -16.11
N CYS A 107 13.54 -13.84 -15.14
CA CYS A 107 12.13 -13.49 -15.31
C CYS A 107 11.94 -11.98 -15.43
N ALA A 108 10.73 -11.57 -15.82
CA ALA A 108 10.39 -10.15 -15.93
C ALA A 108 10.54 -9.42 -14.58
N LYS A 109 11.08 -8.21 -14.63
CA LYS A 109 11.15 -7.30 -13.48
C LYS A 109 9.75 -6.79 -13.13
N PHE A 110 9.42 -6.78 -11.84
CA PHE A 110 8.19 -6.20 -11.32
C PHE A 110 8.48 -4.89 -10.61
N VAL A 111 7.82 -3.82 -11.03
CA VAL A 111 7.91 -2.52 -10.37
C VAL A 111 6.78 -2.39 -9.35
N THR A 112 7.13 -2.02 -8.12
CA THR A 112 6.20 -1.86 -7.01
C THR A 112 6.28 -0.46 -6.41
N ALA A 113 5.13 0.05 -5.97
CA ALA A 113 5.01 1.32 -5.28
C ALA A 113 4.02 1.14 -4.13
N SER A 114 4.57 1.07 -2.92
CA SER A 114 3.86 0.72 -1.70
C SER A 114 4.23 1.71 -0.59
N VAL A 115 3.22 2.25 0.09
CA VAL A 115 3.40 3.22 1.17
C VAL A 115 2.57 2.86 2.40
N ILE A 116 2.98 3.36 3.55
CA ILE A 116 2.17 3.37 4.78
C ILE A 116 1.71 4.80 5.03
N LEU A 117 0.42 4.95 5.37
CA LEU A 117 -0.15 6.19 5.88
C LEU A 117 -0.47 6.02 7.36
N ASP A 118 0.22 6.75 8.21
CA ASP A 118 -0.01 6.78 9.65
C ASP A 118 -0.01 8.23 10.20
N ALA A 119 -0.06 8.37 11.52
CA ALA A 119 -0.07 9.69 12.17
C ALA A 119 1.18 10.54 11.85
N ALA A 120 2.33 9.90 11.59
CA ALA A 120 3.57 10.60 11.22
C ALA A 120 3.56 11.06 9.74
N GLY A 121 2.77 10.40 8.89
CA GLY A 121 2.54 10.81 7.51
C GLY A 121 2.64 9.63 6.52
N LEU A 122 3.12 9.94 5.32
CA LEU A 122 3.39 8.94 4.28
C LEU A 122 4.85 8.49 4.35
N ARG A 123 5.06 7.17 4.26
CA ARG A 123 6.41 6.57 4.15
C ARG A 123 6.40 5.40 3.19
N GLN A 124 7.45 5.26 2.39
CA GLN A 124 7.60 4.11 1.50
C GLN A 124 7.88 2.85 2.32
N THR A 125 7.22 1.74 1.97
CA THR A 125 7.64 0.43 2.48
C THR A 125 8.77 -0.10 1.62
N THR A 126 9.89 -0.43 2.26
CA THR A 126 10.87 -1.37 1.70
C THR A 126 10.22 -2.75 1.76
N GLY A 127 9.58 -3.15 0.66
CA GLY A 127 9.23 -4.56 0.45
C GLY A 127 10.46 -5.44 0.41
#